data_AF-A0A5K1BSJ5-F1
#
_entry.id   AF-A0A5K1BSJ5-F1
#
_cell.length_a   1.000
_cell.length_b   1.000
_cell.length_c   1.000
_cell.angle_alpha   90.00
_cell.angle_beta   90.00
_cell.angle_gamma   90.00
#
_symmetry.space_group_name_H-M   'P 1'
#
loop_
_entity.id
_entity.type
_entity.pdbx_description
1 polymer ?
#
loop_
_entity_poly.entity_id
_entity_poly.type
_entity_poly.pdbx_seq_one_letter_code
_entity_poly.pdbx_strand_id
1 'polypeptide(L)'
;VAWEALIDVFVQFHLPMIQEQTGKFDDDLQEKGVSLKLSHQLTDPRGGKHSSTEGSTSDCQSQFSRFQKIIKLLMKPLVGIMSSRCSITVHLSCLKTWCYLLHKLVLLVNCASLIPLVLEPMLLVVFQKGPDNKSYCIWKSCIDLFDDFISSKVKVHNDENVGVDLTPVNITSGDANMWKNYSIKWMSWDLKMLNFNLRMIQSIVPSVLKQNTSSEVAKMASAAVLQLFCSVLKGVKIEFQQLSQPFSSILLSLNMILTFIKDWYEDVTGKFANCFHQELHYATLQLLQTAIEELPDSILSSPLYEFRLDIKMINNLWSADVIQNVRGHLSGISMMLCMDAVSPISFCVLLYLIVGATYSSSITGEILFTKMEKFSQIAFSVVDPIQNLHAVVEMQYIYMFKSVTNGLYWLKVWKVFAKSLKERFDKVISSPFVITETHLHLLVYYLCFPLEMSSSTCLLMTADDDESTGKHVFTSENKHELELIMDTWKSLYDSVNHVIKDRCTKIHFSEGLCQRLLAIVNGRDKMNAVLQSFTFLWFYGEMAIHVLNQVRMPGALSQQRRQQKGDKRNSLEFVA
;
A
#
# COMPACT_ATOMS: atom_id res chain seq x y z
N VAL A 1 36.15 27.05 -0.27
CA VAL A 1 37.16 27.82 -1.04
C VAL A 1 38.14 26.92 -1.80
N ALA A 2 39.16 26.29 -1.19
CA ALA A 2 40.15 25.51 -1.96
C ALA A 2 39.56 24.28 -2.71
N TRP A 3 38.62 23.57 -2.08
CA TRP A 3 37.91 22.45 -2.73
C TRP A 3 36.95 22.90 -3.84
N GLU A 4 36.30 24.06 -3.68
CA GLU A 4 35.41 24.62 -4.69
C GLU A 4 36.22 25.04 -5.92
N ALA A 5 37.38 25.68 -5.73
CA ALA A 5 38.29 26.01 -6.83
C ALA A 5 38.80 24.75 -7.58
N LEU A 6 39.09 23.66 -6.84
CA LEU A 6 39.42 22.37 -7.46
C LEU A 6 38.25 21.82 -8.28
N ILE A 7 37.03 21.84 -7.73
CA ILE A 7 35.81 21.42 -8.45
C ILE A 7 35.61 22.28 -9.70
N ASP A 8 35.79 23.60 -9.60
CA ASP A 8 35.66 24.51 -10.74
C ASP A 8 36.66 24.20 -11.84
N VAL A 9 37.95 24.03 -11.51
CA VAL A 9 38.98 23.67 -12.50
C VAL A 9 38.64 22.34 -13.16
N PHE A 10 38.21 21.33 -12.39
CA PHE A 10 37.89 20.02 -12.95
C PHE A 10 36.64 20.00 -13.83
N VAL A 11 35.57 20.64 -13.35
CA VAL A 11 34.31 20.72 -14.09
C VAL A 11 34.51 21.58 -15.33
N GLN A 12 35.18 22.72 -15.24
CA GLN A 12 35.41 23.61 -16.39
C GLN A 12 36.25 22.95 -17.50
N PHE A 13 37.18 22.04 -17.17
CA PHE A 13 38.02 21.36 -18.17
C PHE A 13 37.33 20.18 -18.86
N HIS A 14 36.40 19.50 -18.17
CA HIS A 14 35.79 18.26 -18.66
C HIS A 14 34.32 18.39 -19.06
N LEU A 15 33.57 19.36 -18.49
CA LEU A 15 32.14 19.53 -18.74
C LEU A 15 31.81 19.99 -20.18
N PRO A 16 32.52 20.96 -20.79
CA PRO A 16 32.23 21.41 -22.16
C PRO A 16 32.40 20.27 -23.17
N MET A 17 33.47 19.48 -22.99
CA MET A 17 33.82 18.36 -23.85
C MET A 17 32.78 17.22 -23.82
N ILE A 18 32.02 17.10 -22.73
CA ILE A 18 30.99 16.07 -22.55
C ILE A 18 29.62 16.61 -22.97
N GLN A 19 29.28 17.86 -22.63
CA GLN A 19 28.00 18.49 -23.00
C GLN A 19 27.84 18.63 -24.53
N GLU A 20 28.91 18.99 -25.23
CA GLU A 20 28.94 19.11 -26.70
C GLU A 20 28.79 17.74 -27.40
N GLN A 21 29.08 16.64 -26.69
CA GLN A 21 28.97 15.27 -27.20
C GLN A 21 27.67 14.56 -26.79
N THR A 22 27.10 14.89 -25.62
CA THR A 22 25.78 14.40 -25.21
C THR A 22 24.63 15.07 -25.95
N GLY A 23 24.76 16.35 -26.34
CA GLY A 23 23.77 17.03 -27.19
C GLY A 23 23.61 16.38 -28.57
N LYS A 24 24.70 15.84 -29.14
CA LYS A 24 24.65 15.03 -30.38
C LYS A 24 24.02 13.65 -30.19
N PHE A 25 24.01 13.12 -28.98
CA PHE A 25 23.50 11.78 -28.68
C PHE A 25 21.97 11.74 -28.59
N ASP A 26 21.33 12.83 -28.14
CA ASP A 26 19.86 12.97 -28.11
C ASP A 26 19.27 13.24 -29.51
N ASP A 27 19.95 14.03 -30.36
CA ASP A 27 19.50 14.28 -31.74
C ASP A 27 19.56 13.00 -32.62
N ASP A 28 20.62 12.18 -32.49
CA ASP A 28 20.76 10.92 -33.24
C ASP A 28 19.76 9.82 -32.79
N LEU A 29 19.23 9.92 -31.57
CA LEU A 29 18.20 8.99 -31.03
C LEU A 29 16.79 9.38 -31.47
N GLN A 30 16.51 10.66 -31.73
CA GLN A 30 15.24 11.09 -32.34
C GLN A 30 15.16 10.75 -33.83
N GLU A 31 16.28 10.81 -34.56
CA GLU A 31 16.27 10.58 -36.02
C GLU A 31 16.20 9.09 -36.41
N LYS A 32 16.63 8.16 -35.54
CA LYS A 32 16.59 6.70 -35.80
C LYS A 32 15.36 5.98 -35.25
N GLY A 33 14.37 6.71 -34.74
CA GLY A 33 13.11 6.16 -34.23
C GLY A 33 12.14 5.61 -35.28
N VAL A 34 12.46 5.69 -36.58
CA VAL A 34 11.61 5.16 -37.65
C VAL A 34 12.31 4.03 -38.39
N SER A 35 11.81 2.83 -38.14
CA SER A 35 12.01 1.57 -38.88
C SER A 35 13.25 0.77 -38.53
N LEU A 36 13.05 -0.34 -37.81
CA LEU A 36 13.74 -1.61 -38.10
C LEU A 36 12.85 -2.78 -37.68
N LYS A 37 12.17 -3.34 -38.70
CA LYS A 37 11.49 -4.64 -38.66
C LYS A 37 12.50 -5.77 -38.47
N LEU A 38 12.09 -6.76 -37.68
CA LEU A 38 12.63 -8.12 -37.60
C LEU A 38 13.04 -8.69 -38.98
N SER A 39 14.22 -9.29 -39.07
CA SER A 39 14.40 -10.60 -39.69
C SER A 39 15.68 -11.28 -39.19
N HIS A 40 15.58 -12.59 -39.00
CA HIS A 40 16.57 -13.52 -38.44
C HIS A 40 17.23 -14.33 -39.58
N GLN A 41 18.51 -14.67 -39.39
CA GLN A 41 19.32 -15.73 -40.07
C GLN A 41 19.75 -15.44 -41.53
N LEU A 42 20.93 -15.82 -42.05
CA LEU A 42 21.85 -16.95 -41.86
C LEU A 42 23.29 -16.58 -42.27
N THR A 43 24.24 -17.42 -41.86
CA THR A 43 25.70 -17.47 -42.07
C THR A 43 26.20 -17.47 -43.54
N ASP A 44 27.33 -16.78 -43.82
CA ASP A 44 28.59 -17.34 -44.41
C ASP A 44 29.72 -16.26 -44.43
N PRO A 45 31.02 -16.59 -44.31
CA PRO A 45 32.12 -15.63 -44.25
C PRO A 45 32.89 -15.55 -45.57
N ARG A 46 33.01 -14.35 -46.16
CA ARG A 46 34.11 -13.99 -47.07
C ARG A 46 34.21 -12.49 -47.23
N GLY A 47 35.46 -12.01 -47.14
CA GLY A 47 35.81 -10.61 -46.96
C GLY A 47 35.43 -9.67 -48.09
N GLY A 48 35.30 -8.41 -47.71
CA GLY A 48 35.24 -7.26 -48.59
C GLY A 48 35.47 -6.01 -47.74
N LYS A 49 36.61 -5.34 -47.94
CA LYS A 49 36.94 -4.05 -47.33
C LYS A 49 35.86 -3.02 -47.69
N HIS A 50 35.19 -2.45 -46.69
CA HIS A 50 34.66 -1.11 -46.78
C HIS A 50 34.99 -0.34 -45.49
N SER A 51 35.37 0.92 -45.74
CA SER A 51 36.08 1.83 -44.89
C SER A 51 35.18 2.61 -43.94
N SER A 52 35.65 2.73 -42.70
CA SER A 52 35.58 3.90 -41.81
C SER A 52 34.21 4.52 -41.49
N THR A 53 33.57 4.03 -40.42
CA THR A 53 32.78 4.87 -39.49
C THR A 53 32.63 4.22 -38.09
N GLU A 54 33.72 3.68 -37.51
CA GLU A 54 33.70 3.07 -36.15
C GLU A 54 34.50 3.85 -35.09
N GLY A 55 35.11 4.99 -35.46
CA GLY A 55 36.02 5.73 -34.57
C GLY A 55 35.36 6.63 -33.51
N SER A 56 34.13 7.09 -33.70
CA SER A 56 33.53 8.13 -32.85
C SER A 56 32.78 7.60 -31.62
N THR A 57 32.16 6.43 -31.71
CA THR A 57 31.39 5.82 -30.61
C THR A 57 32.30 5.24 -29.52
N SER A 58 33.43 4.64 -29.91
CA SER A 58 34.48 4.13 -29.02
C SER A 58 35.10 5.22 -28.13
N ASP A 59 35.50 6.35 -28.75
CA ASP A 59 36.15 7.44 -28.03
C ASP A 59 35.19 8.16 -27.07
N CYS A 60 33.92 8.33 -27.45
CA CYS A 60 32.88 8.92 -26.62
C CYS A 60 32.63 8.12 -25.33
N GLN A 61 32.51 6.79 -25.45
CA GLN A 61 32.32 5.92 -24.28
C GLN A 61 33.57 5.91 -23.38
N SER A 62 34.76 6.02 -23.97
CA SER A 62 36.02 6.11 -23.23
C SER A 62 36.12 7.40 -22.39
N GLN A 63 35.71 8.54 -22.92
CA GLN A 63 35.78 9.84 -22.24
C GLN A 63 34.75 9.94 -21.10
N PHE A 64 33.53 9.48 -21.32
CA PHE A 64 32.52 9.41 -20.26
C PHE A 64 32.95 8.48 -19.12
N SER A 65 33.58 7.34 -19.45
CA SER A 65 34.16 6.44 -18.44
C SER A 65 35.30 7.11 -17.63
N ARG A 66 36.10 7.97 -18.27
CA ARG A 66 37.16 8.74 -17.61
C ARG A 66 36.57 9.77 -16.66
N PHE A 67 35.51 10.46 -17.08
CA PHE A 67 34.77 11.39 -16.23
C PHE A 67 34.17 10.71 -14.99
N GLN A 68 33.53 9.55 -15.16
CA GLN A 68 33.04 8.75 -14.03
C GLN A 68 34.16 8.38 -13.03
N LYS A 69 35.36 8.05 -13.53
CA LYS A 69 36.52 7.77 -12.67
C LYS A 69 36.95 9.02 -11.89
N ILE A 70 36.94 10.19 -12.52
CA ILE A 70 37.27 11.47 -11.87
C ILE A 70 36.24 11.80 -10.79
N ILE A 71 34.95 11.68 -11.09
CA ILE A 71 33.88 11.89 -10.12
C ILE A 71 34.02 10.93 -8.93
N LYS A 72 34.29 9.64 -9.18
CA LYS A 72 34.60 8.68 -8.10
C LYS A 72 35.77 9.14 -7.23
N LEU A 73 36.84 9.68 -7.83
CA LEU A 73 38.00 10.20 -7.09
C LEU A 73 37.65 11.42 -6.24
N LEU A 74 36.80 12.33 -6.74
CA LEU A 74 36.31 13.49 -5.98
C LEU A 74 35.38 13.09 -4.84
N MET A 75 34.55 12.06 -5.05
CA MET A 75 33.62 11.57 -4.02
C MET A 75 34.32 10.86 -2.86
N LYS A 76 35.43 10.13 -3.11
CA LYS A 76 36.18 9.41 -2.07
C LYS A 76 36.51 10.24 -0.82
N PRO A 77 37.19 11.40 -0.92
CA PRO A 77 37.51 12.22 0.25
C PRO A 77 36.26 12.77 0.94
N LEU A 78 35.22 13.13 0.18
CA LEU A 78 33.95 13.62 0.74
C LEU A 78 33.26 12.54 1.58
N VAL A 79 33.13 11.34 1.04
CA VAL A 79 32.57 10.17 1.75
C VAL A 79 33.44 9.80 2.95
N GLY A 80 34.77 9.87 2.82
CA GLY A 80 35.72 9.64 3.92
C GLY A 80 35.54 10.63 5.08
N ILE A 81 35.41 11.92 4.77
CA ILE A 81 35.17 12.95 5.78
C ILE A 81 33.79 12.74 6.42
N MET A 82 32.76 12.51 5.62
CA MET A 82 31.39 12.32 6.12
C MET A 82 31.25 11.07 6.99
N SER A 83 32.02 10.01 6.74
CA SER A 83 32.02 8.77 7.54
C SER A 83 32.91 8.85 8.80
N SER A 84 33.87 9.78 8.83
CA SER A 84 34.79 9.96 9.95
C SER A 84 34.13 10.46 11.25
N ARG A 85 34.94 10.52 12.32
CA ARG A 85 34.60 11.10 13.63
C ARG A 85 34.85 12.61 13.74
N CYS A 86 34.97 13.31 12.61
CA CYS A 86 35.13 14.77 12.61
C CYS A 86 33.96 15.49 13.30
N SER A 87 34.18 16.76 13.65
CA SER A 87 33.14 17.60 14.24
C SER A 87 32.00 17.87 13.25
N ILE A 88 30.82 18.22 13.79
CA ILE A 88 29.65 18.57 12.99
C ILE A 88 29.93 19.70 12.00
N THR A 89 30.77 20.67 12.37
CA THR A 89 31.18 21.78 11.50
C THR A 89 31.95 21.31 10.26
N VAL A 90 32.81 20.30 10.41
CA VAL A 90 33.53 19.69 9.29
C VAL A 90 32.58 18.89 8.41
N HIS A 91 31.64 18.15 8.99
CA HIS A 91 30.62 17.43 8.22
C HIS A 91 29.70 18.39 7.45
N LEU A 92 29.30 19.53 8.04
CA LEU A 92 28.53 20.58 7.36
C LEU A 92 29.32 21.21 6.20
N SER A 93 30.61 21.49 6.39
CA SER A 93 31.47 21.99 5.31
C SER A 93 31.62 20.96 4.19
N CYS A 94 31.71 19.68 4.53
CA CYS A 94 31.74 18.58 3.57
C CYS A 94 30.43 18.50 2.78
N LEU A 95 29.28 18.62 3.46
CA LEU A 95 27.96 18.65 2.83
C LEU A 95 27.83 19.82 1.85
N LYS A 96 28.26 21.03 2.24
CA LYS A 96 28.27 22.21 1.35
C LYS A 96 29.11 21.97 0.09
N THR A 97 30.29 21.36 0.26
CA THR A 97 31.19 21.04 -0.86
C THR A 97 30.56 20.01 -1.81
N TRP A 98 29.83 19.04 -1.26
CA TRP A 98 29.07 18.08 -2.05
C TRP A 98 27.89 18.73 -2.80
N CYS A 99 27.12 19.61 -2.15
CA CYS A 99 26.06 20.36 -2.82
C CYS A 99 26.61 21.26 -3.94
N TYR A 100 27.79 21.85 -3.74
CA TYR A 100 28.48 22.60 -4.79
C TYR A 100 28.83 21.73 -5.99
N LEU A 101 29.36 20.52 -5.74
CA LEU A 101 29.63 19.54 -6.79
C LEU A 101 28.36 19.19 -7.57
N LEU A 102 27.25 18.88 -6.89
CA LEU A 102 25.96 18.60 -7.52
C LEU A 102 25.48 19.75 -8.42
N HIS A 103 25.56 20.98 -7.92
CA HIS A 103 25.21 22.18 -8.68
C HIS A 103 26.09 22.36 -9.92
N LYS A 104 27.39 22.12 -9.81
CA LYS A 104 28.36 22.27 -10.91
C LYS A 104 28.27 21.17 -11.96
N LEU A 105 27.73 20.00 -11.60
CA LEU A 105 27.42 18.94 -12.57
C LEU A 105 26.23 19.29 -13.47
N VAL A 106 25.44 20.31 -13.12
CA VAL A 106 24.30 20.84 -13.88
C VAL A 106 23.38 19.69 -14.36
N LEU A 107 23.35 19.39 -15.66
CA LEU A 107 22.48 18.35 -16.22
C LEU A 107 23.07 16.94 -16.07
N LEU A 108 24.40 16.80 -15.98
CA LEU A 108 25.06 15.50 -15.89
C LEU A 108 24.73 14.76 -14.59
N VAL A 109 24.35 15.49 -13.54
CA VAL A 109 23.92 14.87 -12.28
C VAL A 109 22.70 13.98 -12.46
N ASN A 110 21.89 14.21 -13.51
CA ASN A 110 20.70 13.44 -13.83
C ASN A 110 20.99 12.19 -14.70
N CYS A 111 22.21 12.03 -15.20
CA CYS A 111 22.57 10.83 -15.96
C CYS A 111 22.45 9.59 -15.08
N ALA A 112 21.78 8.56 -15.58
CA ALA A 112 21.46 7.38 -14.79
C ALA A 112 22.67 6.66 -14.19
N SER A 113 23.83 6.78 -14.83
CA SER A 113 25.09 6.19 -14.37
C SER A 113 25.87 7.05 -13.37
N LEU A 114 25.56 8.35 -13.26
CA LEU A 114 26.21 9.29 -12.33
C LEU A 114 25.43 9.43 -11.02
N ILE A 115 24.10 9.27 -11.03
CA ILE A 115 23.29 9.33 -9.80
C ILE A 115 23.81 8.36 -8.71
N PRO A 116 24.02 7.05 -9.00
CA PRO A 116 24.57 6.13 -8.01
C PRO A 116 26.00 6.45 -7.56
N LEU A 117 26.75 7.23 -8.36
CA LEU A 117 28.13 7.60 -8.05
C LEU A 117 28.24 8.82 -7.14
N VAL A 118 27.32 9.76 -7.28
CA VAL A 118 27.38 11.05 -6.60
C VAL A 118 26.39 11.13 -5.44
N LEU A 119 25.19 10.58 -5.59
CA LEU A 119 24.16 10.63 -4.55
C LEU A 119 24.29 9.47 -3.55
N GLU A 120 24.36 8.23 -4.06
CA GLU A 120 24.31 7.01 -3.22
C GLU A 120 25.32 7.04 -2.05
N PRO A 121 26.62 7.29 -2.28
CA PRO A 121 27.62 7.12 -1.22
C PRO A 121 27.46 8.14 -0.08
N MET A 122 27.01 9.35 -0.38
CA MET A 122 26.80 10.39 0.64
C MET A 122 25.53 10.15 1.43
N LEU A 123 24.43 9.89 0.73
CA LEU A 123 23.15 9.62 1.38
C LEU A 123 23.23 8.37 2.25
N LEU A 124 23.88 7.29 1.79
CA LEU A 124 24.06 6.07 2.59
C LEU A 124 24.81 6.34 3.90
N VAL A 125 25.92 7.08 3.86
CA VAL A 125 26.70 7.38 5.08
C VAL A 125 25.87 8.18 6.08
N VAL A 126 25.10 9.17 5.60
CA VAL A 126 24.27 10.01 6.46
C VAL A 126 23.07 9.24 7.01
N PHE A 127 22.38 8.48 6.16
CA PHE A 127 21.21 7.70 6.56
C PHE A 127 21.58 6.58 7.52
N GLN A 128 22.72 5.90 7.35
CA GLN A 128 23.21 4.89 8.29
C GLN A 128 23.62 5.46 9.66
N LYS A 129 24.13 6.71 9.69
CA LYS A 129 24.41 7.41 10.96
C LYS A 129 23.12 7.70 11.71
N GLY A 130 22.10 8.16 11.00
CA GLY A 130 20.78 8.47 11.53
C GLY A 130 20.68 9.89 12.12
N PRO A 131 19.48 10.30 12.56
CA PRO A 131 19.29 11.57 13.25
C PRO A 131 19.75 11.45 14.71
N ASP A 132 20.96 11.94 15.02
CA ASP A 132 21.37 12.18 16.41
C ASP A 132 21.28 13.69 16.75
N ASN A 133 21.28 14.03 18.04
CA ASN A 133 21.15 15.44 18.49
C ASN A 133 22.21 16.38 17.90
N LYS A 134 23.35 15.87 17.43
CA LYS A 134 24.42 16.65 16.80
C LYS A 134 24.34 16.62 15.26
N SER A 135 23.86 15.53 14.66
CA SER A 135 23.83 15.30 13.20
C SER A 135 22.47 15.51 12.55
N TYR A 136 21.42 15.82 13.33
CA TYR A 136 20.06 16.05 12.85
C TYR A 136 20.00 17.00 11.65
N CYS A 137 20.69 18.15 11.70
CA CYS A 137 20.67 19.13 10.60
C CYS A 137 21.23 18.57 9.29
N ILE A 138 22.26 17.72 9.36
CA ILE A 138 22.86 17.08 8.19
C ILE A 138 21.92 16.02 7.64
N TRP A 139 21.36 15.20 8.53
CA TRP A 139 20.40 14.17 8.18
C TRP A 139 19.17 14.77 7.50
N LYS A 140 18.55 15.79 8.10
CA LYS A 140 17.40 16.50 7.54
C LYS A 140 17.72 17.15 6.20
N SER A 141 18.89 17.78 6.07
CA SER A 141 19.32 18.37 4.79
C SER A 141 19.45 17.33 3.68
N CYS A 142 19.93 16.13 3.99
CA CYS A 142 20.05 15.03 3.02
C CYS A 142 18.68 14.45 2.66
N ILE A 143 17.76 14.31 3.62
CA ILE A 143 16.38 13.92 3.37
C ILE A 143 15.70 14.94 2.44
N ASP A 144 15.84 16.24 2.73
CA ASP A 144 15.20 17.30 1.93
C ASP A 144 15.75 17.37 0.51
N LEU A 145 17.07 17.23 0.34
CA LEU A 145 17.68 17.21 -0.99
C LEU A 145 17.24 15.97 -1.79
N PHE A 146 17.12 14.82 -1.12
CA PHE A 146 16.66 13.60 -1.76
C PHE A 146 15.16 13.64 -2.10
N ASP A 147 14.33 14.22 -1.24
CA ASP A 147 12.92 14.48 -1.52
C ASP A 147 12.77 15.45 -2.71
N ASP A 148 13.62 16.48 -2.80
CA ASP A 148 13.61 17.40 -3.94
C ASP A 148 14.00 16.72 -5.26
N PHE A 149 14.94 15.77 -5.21
CA PHE A 149 15.26 14.92 -6.35
C PHE A 149 14.08 14.04 -6.74
N ILE A 150 13.45 13.33 -5.80
CA ILE A 150 12.28 12.46 -6.08
C ILE A 150 11.10 13.28 -6.60
N SER A 151 10.81 14.40 -5.95
CA SER A 151 9.67 15.27 -6.25
C SER A 151 9.81 16.05 -7.56
N SER A 152 11.01 16.08 -8.16
CA SER A 152 11.25 16.71 -9.47
C SER A 152 10.28 16.19 -10.55
N LYS A 153 9.90 14.91 -10.48
CA LYS A 153 8.93 14.30 -11.41
C LYS A 153 7.55 14.96 -11.36
N VAL A 154 7.07 15.21 -10.14
CA VAL A 154 5.77 15.84 -9.90
C VAL A 154 5.80 17.32 -10.28
N LYS A 155 6.89 18.02 -9.96
CA LYS A 155 7.08 19.44 -10.29
C LYS A 155 7.03 19.65 -11.82
N VAL A 156 7.80 18.88 -12.59
CA VAL A 156 7.83 18.98 -14.06
C VAL A 156 6.46 18.68 -14.67
N HIS A 157 5.77 17.64 -14.21
CA HIS A 157 4.44 17.31 -14.74
C HIS A 157 3.39 18.40 -14.48
N ASN A 158 3.43 19.05 -13.32
CA ASN A 158 2.54 20.17 -13.03
C ASN A 158 2.86 21.40 -13.90
N ASP A 159 4.15 21.68 -14.14
CA ASP A 159 4.58 22.79 -15.00
C ASP A 159 4.17 22.58 -16.47
N GLU A 160 4.13 21.32 -16.94
CA GLU A 160 3.66 20.97 -18.29
C GLU A 160 2.13 21.08 -18.44
N ASN A 161 1.37 20.81 -17.36
CA ASN A 161 -0.10 20.87 -17.37
C ASN A 161 -0.66 22.28 -17.12
N VAL A 162 0.12 23.15 -16.46
CA VAL A 162 -0.25 24.55 -16.19
C VAL A 162 0.49 25.43 -17.20
N GLY A 163 -0.10 25.59 -18.38
CA GLY A 163 0.42 26.51 -19.38
C GLY A 163 0.58 27.92 -18.81
N VAL A 164 1.83 28.38 -18.75
CA VAL A 164 2.29 29.77 -18.54
C VAL A 164 1.69 30.49 -17.32
N ASP A 165 2.42 30.48 -16.21
CA ASP A 165 2.84 31.73 -15.54
C ASP A 165 3.92 31.43 -14.48
N LEU A 166 5.15 31.79 -14.79
CA LEU A 166 6.29 31.73 -13.87
C LEU A 166 6.15 32.83 -12.83
N THR A 167 5.56 32.51 -11.68
CA THR A 167 5.93 33.18 -10.44
C THR A 167 6.65 32.18 -9.55
N PRO A 168 7.92 32.45 -9.16
CA PRO A 168 8.61 31.59 -8.21
C PRO A 168 7.91 31.78 -6.87
N VAL A 169 7.06 30.83 -6.50
CA VAL A 169 6.44 30.80 -5.17
C VAL A 169 7.56 30.53 -4.18
N ASN A 170 8.08 31.62 -3.60
CA ASN A 170 8.87 31.59 -2.38
C ASN A 170 7.99 30.98 -1.28
N ILE A 171 8.13 29.67 -1.07
CA ILE A 171 7.65 29.03 0.16
C ILE A 171 8.63 29.45 1.25
N THR A 172 8.26 30.54 1.93
CA THR A 172 8.81 30.98 3.20
C THR A 172 8.35 30.03 4.31
N SER A 173 9.25 29.16 4.75
CA SER A 173 9.29 28.69 6.13
C SER A 173 10.72 28.28 6.52
N GLY A 174 11.28 29.01 7.49
CA GLY A 174 12.47 28.67 8.28
C GLY A 174 13.83 28.64 7.57
N ASP A 175 14.75 29.48 8.02
CA ASP A 175 16.17 29.61 7.66
C ASP A 175 17.06 28.36 7.93
N ALA A 176 16.62 27.14 7.58
CA ALA A 176 17.34 25.90 7.93
C ALA A 176 17.91 25.08 6.77
N ASN A 177 17.62 25.42 5.49
CA ASN A 177 18.11 24.62 4.36
C ASN A 177 19.44 25.17 3.82
N MET A 178 20.56 24.66 4.34
CA MET A 178 21.93 25.11 4.03
C MET A 178 22.33 25.04 2.55
N TRP A 179 21.59 24.30 1.72
CA TRP A 179 21.89 24.06 0.31
C TRP A 179 21.04 24.91 -0.65
N LYS A 180 20.06 25.69 -0.17
CA LYS A 180 19.28 26.63 -0.99
C LYS A 180 20.15 27.69 -1.70
N ASN A 181 21.41 27.86 -1.26
CA ASN A 181 22.39 28.73 -1.90
C ASN A 181 22.91 28.17 -3.25
N TYR A 182 22.70 26.90 -3.55
CA TYR A 182 23.08 26.26 -4.80
C TYR A 182 21.85 25.63 -5.46
N SER A 183 21.39 26.20 -6.56
CA SER A 183 20.24 25.64 -7.31
C SER A 183 20.67 24.40 -8.09
N ILE A 184 20.23 23.22 -7.65
CA ILE A 184 20.45 21.96 -8.37
C ILE A 184 19.29 21.75 -9.33
N LYS A 185 19.59 21.55 -10.62
CA LYS A 185 18.58 21.31 -11.66
C LYS A 185 18.32 19.82 -11.80
N TRP A 186 17.34 19.31 -11.06
CA TRP A 186 16.87 17.94 -11.18
C TRP A 186 16.01 17.79 -12.44
N MET A 187 16.25 16.74 -13.22
CA MET A 187 15.36 16.31 -14.30
C MET A 187 14.38 15.26 -13.81
N SER A 188 13.26 15.14 -14.52
CA SER A 188 12.29 14.07 -14.27
C SER A 188 12.97 12.71 -14.44
N TRP A 189 12.84 11.83 -13.44
CA TRP A 189 13.37 10.46 -13.49
C TRP A 189 12.36 9.48 -14.13
N ASP A 190 12.85 8.32 -14.60
CA ASP A 190 12.05 7.24 -15.21
C ASP A 190 11.97 6.00 -14.29
N LEU A 191 11.12 5.02 -14.62
CA LEU A 191 10.93 3.81 -13.79
C LEU A 191 12.22 3.01 -13.53
N LYS A 192 13.31 3.20 -14.30
CA LYS A 192 14.60 2.53 -14.03
C LYS A 192 15.24 3.00 -12.73
N MET A 193 14.91 4.21 -12.26
CA MET A 193 15.37 4.77 -10.99
C MET A 193 14.58 4.30 -9.77
N LEU A 194 13.47 3.59 -9.96
CA LEU A 194 12.62 3.16 -8.85
C LEU A 194 13.39 2.31 -7.83
N ASN A 195 14.18 1.33 -8.29
CA ASN A 195 14.99 0.49 -7.40
C ASN A 195 16.06 1.31 -6.64
N PHE A 196 16.64 2.32 -7.28
CA PHE A 196 17.56 3.24 -6.59
C PHE A 196 16.82 3.98 -5.48
N ASN A 197 15.67 4.58 -5.79
CA ASN A 197 14.88 5.35 -4.83
C ASN A 197 14.44 4.51 -3.62
N LEU A 198 13.88 3.32 -3.86
CA LEU A 198 13.41 2.43 -2.79
C LEU A 198 14.56 1.94 -1.90
N ARG A 199 15.71 1.56 -2.49
CA ARG A 199 16.91 1.16 -1.70
C ARG A 199 17.43 2.30 -0.83
N MET A 200 17.42 3.53 -1.34
CA MET A 200 17.83 4.70 -0.57
C MET A 200 16.90 4.95 0.62
N ILE A 201 15.59 4.84 0.42
CA ILE A 201 14.61 4.92 1.52
C ILE A 201 14.86 3.80 2.55
N GLN A 202 15.09 2.56 2.09
CA GLN A 202 15.37 1.43 2.97
C GLN A 202 16.64 1.62 3.81
N SER A 203 17.63 2.36 3.31
CA SER A 203 18.88 2.62 4.06
C SER A 203 18.72 3.54 5.26
N ILE A 204 17.56 4.20 5.43
CA ILE A 204 17.21 4.98 6.62
C ILE A 204 16.92 4.04 7.81
N VAL A 205 16.39 2.85 7.52
CA VAL A 205 15.87 1.87 8.48
C VAL A 205 16.91 1.41 9.52
N PRO A 206 18.13 0.99 9.14
CA PRO A 206 19.12 0.49 10.10
C PRO A 206 19.53 1.52 11.16
N SER A 207 19.34 2.82 10.88
CA SER A 207 19.67 3.87 11.84
C SER A 207 18.66 4.00 12.97
N VAL A 208 17.39 3.69 12.69
CA VAL A 208 16.27 3.72 13.64
C VAL A 208 16.33 2.55 14.61
N LEU A 209 16.85 1.43 14.15
CA LEU A 209 16.75 0.13 14.80
C LEU A 209 17.95 -0.22 15.67
N LYS A 210 18.85 0.74 15.91
CA LYS A 210 19.93 0.56 16.89
C LYS A 210 19.31 0.45 18.29
N GLN A 211 19.81 -0.49 19.11
CA GLN A 211 19.24 -0.84 20.43
C GLN A 211 19.08 0.33 21.42
N ASN A 212 19.65 1.50 21.15
CA ASN A 212 19.62 2.69 22.01
C ASN A 212 18.92 3.91 21.38
N THR A 213 18.16 3.73 20.30
CA THR A 213 17.48 4.86 19.62
C THR A 213 16.30 5.37 20.44
N SER A 214 16.18 6.69 20.60
CA SER A 214 15.03 7.29 21.28
C SER A 214 13.75 7.17 20.43
N SER A 215 12.58 7.14 21.07
CA SER A 215 11.27 7.11 20.40
C SER A 215 11.10 8.29 19.41
N GLU A 216 11.63 9.47 19.73
CA GLU A 216 11.59 10.64 18.85
C GLU A 216 12.38 10.45 17.55
N VAL A 217 13.57 9.84 17.63
CA VAL A 217 14.39 9.52 16.45
C VAL A 217 13.69 8.51 15.55
N ALA A 218 13.01 7.52 16.14
CA ALA A 218 12.20 6.56 15.38
C ALA A 218 10.99 7.21 14.69
N LYS A 219 10.31 8.14 15.37
CA LYS A 219 9.23 8.95 14.79
C LYS A 219 9.70 9.77 13.59
N MET A 220 10.80 10.51 13.77
CA MET A 220 11.35 11.37 12.72
C MET A 220 11.76 10.58 11.47
N ALA A 221 12.46 9.47 11.66
CA ALA A 221 12.89 8.63 10.54
C ALA A 221 11.70 7.92 9.86
N SER A 222 10.71 7.45 10.63
CA SER A 222 9.48 6.86 10.07
C SER A 222 8.70 7.90 9.25
N ALA A 223 8.59 9.13 9.75
CA ALA A 223 7.95 10.22 9.02
C ALA A 223 8.67 10.55 7.72
N ALA A 224 10.02 10.59 7.74
CA ALA A 224 10.81 10.82 6.53
C ALA A 224 10.68 9.69 5.51
N VAL A 225 10.68 8.42 5.95
CA VAL A 225 10.43 7.27 5.08
C VAL A 225 9.06 7.40 4.42
N LEU A 226 8.02 7.70 5.18
CA LEU A 226 6.66 7.86 4.67
C LEU A 226 6.57 9.00 3.65
N GLN A 227 7.19 10.14 3.95
CA GLN A 227 7.24 11.28 3.03
C GLN A 227 7.92 10.89 1.72
N LEU A 228 9.14 10.34 1.77
CA LEU A 228 9.89 9.96 0.58
C LEU A 228 9.17 8.88 -0.23
N PHE A 229 8.58 7.89 0.44
CA PHE A 229 7.81 6.83 -0.20
C PHE A 229 6.58 7.39 -0.92
N CYS A 230 5.84 8.31 -0.30
CA CYS A 230 4.73 9.02 -0.93
C CYS A 230 5.20 9.79 -2.17
N SER A 231 6.31 10.53 -2.08
CA SER A 231 6.89 11.25 -3.23
C SER A 231 7.27 10.31 -4.38
N VAL A 232 7.85 9.13 -4.07
CA VAL A 232 8.17 8.10 -5.06
C VAL A 232 6.90 7.59 -5.75
N LEU A 233 5.87 7.24 -4.99
CA LEU A 233 4.62 6.69 -5.54
C LEU A 233 3.88 7.71 -6.41
N LYS A 234 3.89 8.99 -6.05
CA LYS A 234 3.37 10.07 -6.90
C LYS A 234 4.10 10.14 -8.24
N GLY A 235 5.43 10.00 -8.24
CA GLY A 235 6.22 9.91 -9.47
C GLY A 235 5.88 8.67 -10.30
N VAL A 236 5.71 7.51 -9.66
CA VAL A 236 5.31 6.26 -10.33
C VAL A 236 3.91 6.37 -10.94
N LYS A 237 2.97 7.02 -10.25
CA LYS A 237 1.61 7.27 -10.75
C LYS A 237 1.65 8.04 -12.06
N ILE A 238 2.47 9.09 -12.14
CA ILE A 238 2.65 9.89 -13.36
C ILE A 238 3.23 9.03 -14.48
N GLU A 239 4.23 8.18 -14.19
CA GLU A 239 4.81 7.27 -15.18
C GLU A 239 3.76 6.27 -15.71
N PHE A 240 2.97 5.65 -14.83
CA PHE A 240 1.93 4.69 -15.22
C PHE A 240 0.81 5.30 -16.09
N GLN A 241 0.62 6.61 -16.02
CA GLN A 241 -0.37 7.33 -16.84
C GLN A 241 0.14 7.65 -18.25
N GLN A 242 1.44 7.46 -18.54
CA GLN A 242 1.98 7.69 -19.87
C GLN A 242 1.57 6.57 -20.83
N LEU A 243 1.10 6.96 -22.03
CA LEU A 243 0.54 6.07 -23.06
C LEU A 243 1.53 5.00 -23.60
N SER A 244 2.83 5.13 -23.32
CA SER A 244 3.90 4.31 -23.89
C SER A 244 4.46 3.23 -22.96
N GLN A 245 3.98 3.13 -21.71
CA GLN A 245 4.60 2.21 -20.75
C GLN A 245 4.26 0.75 -21.06
N PRO A 246 5.28 -0.13 -21.21
CA PRO A 246 5.03 -1.54 -21.46
C PRO A 246 4.57 -2.23 -20.17
N PHE A 247 3.69 -3.22 -20.31
CA PHE A 247 3.18 -4.04 -19.21
C PHE A 247 4.29 -4.58 -18.29
N SER A 248 5.41 -5.03 -18.88
CA SER A 248 6.55 -5.57 -18.13
C SER A 248 7.19 -4.54 -17.19
N SER A 249 7.24 -3.27 -17.58
CA SER A 249 7.78 -2.20 -16.73
C SER A 249 6.84 -1.92 -15.57
N ILE A 250 5.54 -1.85 -15.82
CA ILE A 250 4.52 -1.66 -14.77
C ILE A 250 4.58 -2.80 -13.75
N LEU A 251 4.57 -4.05 -14.23
CA LEU A 251 4.64 -5.24 -13.39
C LEU A 251 5.92 -5.27 -12.55
N LEU A 252 7.07 -4.98 -13.16
CA LEU A 252 8.35 -4.93 -12.46
C LEU A 252 8.40 -3.83 -11.41
N SER A 253 7.84 -2.64 -11.70
CA SER A 253 7.74 -1.55 -10.73
C SER A 253 6.81 -1.88 -9.57
N LEU A 254 5.65 -2.48 -9.83
CA LEU A 254 4.74 -2.96 -8.77
C LEU A 254 5.42 -3.98 -7.88
N ASN A 255 6.10 -4.97 -8.47
CA ASN A 255 6.85 -5.96 -7.70
C ASN A 255 7.89 -5.29 -6.80
N MET A 256 8.66 -4.33 -7.29
CA MET A 256 9.62 -3.59 -6.46
C MET A 256 8.96 -2.87 -5.28
N ILE A 257 7.81 -2.22 -5.49
CA ILE A 257 7.08 -1.49 -4.45
C ILE A 257 6.52 -2.46 -3.39
N LEU A 258 5.87 -3.54 -3.81
CA LEU A 258 5.27 -4.51 -2.90
C LEU A 258 6.34 -5.31 -2.15
N THR A 259 7.43 -5.68 -2.82
CA THR A 259 8.61 -6.29 -2.17
C THR A 259 9.23 -5.34 -1.15
N PHE A 260 9.34 -4.05 -1.45
CA PHE A 260 9.82 -3.06 -0.48
C PHE A 260 8.94 -3.02 0.79
N ILE A 261 7.61 -3.00 0.65
CA ILE A 261 6.69 -3.01 1.80
C ILE A 261 6.78 -4.33 2.57
N LYS A 262 6.87 -5.47 1.88
CA LYS A 262 7.09 -6.79 2.49
C LYS A 262 8.38 -6.80 3.30
N ASP A 263 9.49 -6.42 2.70
CA ASP A 263 10.82 -6.44 3.32
C ASP A 263 10.86 -5.50 4.51
N TRP A 264 10.23 -4.33 4.41
CA TRP A 264 10.04 -3.40 5.52
C TRP A 264 9.36 -4.10 6.71
N TYR A 265 8.23 -4.75 6.46
CA TYR A 265 7.48 -5.44 7.51
C TYR A 265 8.26 -6.62 8.12
N GLU A 266 8.93 -7.43 7.30
CA GLU A 266 9.73 -8.57 7.77
C GLU A 266 10.97 -8.13 8.54
N ASP A 267 11.57 -7.00 8.17
CA ASP A 267 12.66 -6.42 8.94
C ASP A 267 12.13 -6.00 10.33
N VAL A 268 11.05 -5.21 10.38
CA VAL A 268 10.43 -4.75 11.64
C VAL A 268 10.06 -5.90 12.57
N THR A 269 9.48 -6.98 12.03
CA THR A 269 8.99 -8.13 12.84
C THR A 269 10.03 -9.21 13.11
N GLY A 270 11.00 -9.43 12.22
CA GLY A 270 11.97 -10.52 12.31
C GLY A 270 13.27 -10.11 12.97
N LYS A 271 14.04 -9.23 12.31
CA LYS A 271 15.38 -8.82 12.77
C LYS A 271 15.33 -7.97 14.04
N PHE A 272 14.19 -7.35 14.32
CA PHE A 272 14.07 -6.30 15.33
C PHE A 272 12.89 -6.51 16.30
N ALA A 273 12.40 -7.74 16.47
CA ALA A 273 11.30 -8.11 17.36
C ALA A 273 11.46 -7.59 18.81
N ASN A 274 12.69 -7.37 19.26
CA ASN A 274 13.01 -6.88 20.61
C ASN A 274 12.95 -5.34 20.74
N CYS A 275 12.90 -4.60 19.63
CA CYS A 275 12.80 -3.15 19.60
C CYS A 275 11.34 -2.77 19.34
N PHE A 276 10.51 -2.89 20.36
CA PHE A 276 9.05 -2.63 20.34
C PHE A 276 8.70 -1.15 20.08
N HIS A 277 9.10 -0.59 18.93
CA HIS A 277 8.66 0.71 18.51
C HIS A 277 7.31 0.57 17.79
N GLN A 278 6.23 0.81 18.52
CA GLN A 278 4.86 0.96 17.99
C GLN A 278 4.83 1.84 16.72
N GLU A 279 5.67 2.86 16.69
CA GLU A 279 5.89 3.76 15.55
C GLU A 279 6.21 3.04 14.23
N LEU A 280 6.91 1.90 14.26
CA LEU A 280 7.29 1.14 13.06
C LEU A 280 6.14 0.30 12.51
N HIS A 281 5.34 -0.31 13.38
CA HIS A 281 4.09 -0.97 12.97
C HIS A 281 3.11 0.06 12.39
N TYR A 282 3.01 1.22 13.04
CA TYR A 282 2.24 2.34 12.55
C TYR A 282 2.73 2.84 11.18
N ALA A 283 4.04 2.99 11.00
CA ALA A 283 4.63 3.35 9.72
C ALA A 283 4.30 2.31 8.63
N THR A 284 4.32 1.02 8.98
CA THR A 284 3.94 -0.06 8.04
C THR A 284 2.49 0.08 7.57
N LEU A 285 1.55 0.35 8.48
CA LEU A 285 0.15 0.61 8.13
C LEU A 285 0.01 1.83 7.21
N GLN A 286 0.80 2.89 7.45
CA GLN A 286 0.80 4.10 6.61
C GLN A 286 1.43 3.86 5.24
N LEU A 287 2.48 3.04 5.12
CA LEU A 287 3.07 2.66 3.83
C LEU A 287 2.04 1.92 2.97
N LEU A 288 1.35 0.94 3.54
CA LEU A 288 0.29 0.20 2.86
C LEU A 288 -0.85 1.12 2.40
N GLN A 289 -1.31 1.99 3.28
CA GLN A 289 -2.34 2.97 2.95
C GLN A 289 -1.90 3.90 1.81
N THR A 290 -0.67 4.43 1.87
CA THR A 290 -0.13 5.32 0.84
C THR A 290 -0.01 4.61 -0.51
N ALA A 291 0.38 3.32 -0.51
CA ALA A 291 0.46 2.52 -1.74
C ALA A 291 -0.88 2.40 -2.44
N ILE A 292 -1.98 2.17 -1.71
CA ILE A 292 -3.32 2.09 -2.29
C ILE A 292 -3.83 3.48 -2.72
N GLU A 293 -3.56 4.54 -1.96
CA GLU A 293 -4.02 5.90 -2.28
C GLU A 293 -3.35 6.47 -3.55
N GLU A 294 -2.06 6.19 -3.74
CA GLU A 294 -1.30 6.82 -4.82
C GLU A 294 -1.30 6.00 -6.12
N LEU A 295 -1.27 4.67 -6.05
CA LEU A 295 -1.23 3.83 -7.25
C LEU A 295 -2.61 3.74 -7.93
N PRO A 296 -2.66 3.64 -9.28
CA PRO A 296 -3.95 3.58 -9.99
C PRO A 296 -4.78 2.32 -9.65
N ASP A 297 -6.07 2.52 -9.34
CA ASP A 297 -7.03 1.44 -9.03
C ASP A 297 -7.10 0.35 -10.12
N SER A 298 -6.99 0.75 -11.39
CA SER A 298 -7.03 -0.15 -12.54
C SER A 298 -5.84 -1.12 -12.57
N ILE A 299 -4.72 -0.73 -11.98
CA ILE A 299 -3.52 -1.56 -11.88
C ILE A 299 -3.59 -2.42 -10.62
N LEU A 300 -3.96 -1.79 -9.48
CA LEU A 300 -4.03 -2.47 -8.20
C LEU A 300 -5.08 -3.60 -8.15
N SER A 301 -6.21 -3.42 -8.83
CA SER A 301 -7.33 -4.37 -8.84
C SER A 301 -7.27 -5.34 -10.02
N SER A 302 -6.31 -5.17 -10.93
CA SER A 302 -6.25 -6.01 -12.12
C SER A 302 -5.64 -7.37 -11.79
N PRO A 303 -6.29 -8.47 -12.23
CA PRO A 303 -5.74 -9.81 -12.05
C PRO A 303 -4.49 -10.06 -12.90
N LEU A 304 -4.11 -9.12 -13.79
CA LEU A 304 -2.92 -9.28 -14.62
C LEU A 304 -1.61 -9.03 -13.85
N TYR A 305 -1.66 -8.25 -12.77
CA TYR A 305 -0.47 -7.83 -12.02
C TYR A 305 -0.28 -8.65 -10.75
N GLU A 306 -0.31 -9.98 -10.87
CA GLU A 306 -0.26 -10.85 -9.70
C GLU A 306 1.06 -10.74 -8.93
N PHE A 307 0.94 -10.75 -7.60
CA PHE A 307 2.05 -10.76 -6.66
C PHE A 307 1.98 -12.02 -5.80
N ARG A 308 3.13 -12.63 -5.52
CA ARG A 308 3.17 -13.86 -4.71
C ARG A 308 3.04 -13.57 -3.23
N LEU A 309 2.11 -14.25 -2.57
CA LEU A 309 1.93 -14.25 -1.12
C LEU A 309 3.02 -15.05 -0.41
N ASP A 310 4.25 -14.54 -0.43
CA ASP A 310 5.36 -15.10 0.34
C ASP A 310 5.66 -14.13 1.48
N ILE A 311 5.00 -14.27 2.63
CA ILE A 311 5.32 -13.47 3.83
C ILE A 311 5.68 -14.45 4.95
N LYS A 312 6.81 -14.27 5.62
CA LYS A 312 7.25 -15.19 6.68
C LYS A 312 6.20 -15.40 7.77
N MET A 313 5.53 -14.32 8.20
CA MET A 313 4.54 -14.43 9.26
C MET A 313 3.27 -15.17 8.82
N ILE A 314 2.94 -15.12 7.53
CA ILE A 314 1.83 -15.85 6.96
C ILE A 314 2.06 -17.37 7.10
N ASN A 315 3.28 -17.86 6.84
CA ASN A 315 3.64 -19.26 7.09
C ASN A 315 3.44 -19.69 8.55
N ASN A 316 3.63 -18.77 9.50
CA ASN A 316 3.38 -19.02 10.92
C ASN A 316 1.88 -18.92 11.29
N LEU A 317 1.09 -18.20 10.51
CA LEU A 317 -0.36 -18.03 10.70
C LEU A 317 -1.16 -19.20 10.14
N TRP A 318 -0.74 -19.71 8.98
CA TRP A 318 -1.35 -20.83 8.29
C TRP A 318 -0.75 -22.18 8.70
N SER A 319 -0.93 -22.58 9.96
CA SER A 319 -0.66 -23.98 10.33
C SER A 319 -1.64 -24.92 9.62
N ALA A 320 -1.22 -26.17 9.38
CA ALA A 320 -2.05 -27.16 8.68
C ALA A 320 -3.42 -27.35 9.35
N ASP A 321 -3.45 -27.35 10.69
CA ASP A 321 -4.69 -27.47 11.47
C ASP A 321 -5.62 -26.27 11.28
N VAL A 322 -5.06 -25.05 11.29
CA VAL A 322 -5.85 -23.82 11.07
C VAL A 322 -6.40 -23.79 9.65
N ILE A 323 -5.59 -24.12 8.65
CA ILE A 323 -6.05 -24.20 7.25
C ILE A 323 -7.19 -25.22 7.12
N GLN A 324 -7.04 -26.40 7.72
CA GLN A 324 -8.06 -27.45 7.63
C GLN A 324 -9.38 -27.02 8.29
N ASN A 325 -9.31 -26.37 9.46
CA ASN A 325 -10.47 -25.85 10.16
C ASN A 325 -11.17 -24.73 9.37
N VAL A 326 -10.39 -23.77 8.86
CA VAL A 326 -10.92 -22.68 8.02
C VAL A 326 -11.57 -23.23 6.75
N ARG A 327 -10.93 -24.18 6.07
CA ARG A 327 -11.47 -24.82 4.86
C ARG A 327 -12.76 -25.59 5.12
N GLY A 328 -12.85 -26.25 6.28
CA GLY A 328 -14.09 -26.91 6.73
C GLY A 328 -15.22 -25.92 6.94
N HIS A 329 -14.92 -24.72 7.46
CA HIS A 329 -15.92 -23.66 7.66
C HIS A 329 -16.29 -22.95 6.36
N LEU A 330 -15.32 -22.54 5.55
CA LEU A 330 -15.48 -21.79 4.29
C LEU A 330 -15.73 -22.71 3.09
N SER A 331 -16.69 -23.64 3.21
CA SER A 331 -17.05 -24.54 2.12
C SER A 331 -17.52 -23.75 0.88
N GLY A 332 -16.89 -24.03 -0.27
CA GLY A 332 -17.19 -23.36 -1.55
C GLY A 332 -16.39 -22.07 -1.81
N ILE A 333 -15.53 -21.64 -0.89
CA ILE A 333 -14.59 -20.53 -1.09
C ILE A 333 -13.17 -21.09 -1.21
N SER A 334 -12.44 -20.65 -2.23
CA SER A 334 -11.02 -21.01 -2.38
C SER A 334 -10.17 -20.13 -1.48
N MET A 335 -9.60 -20.72 -0.42
CA MET A 335 -8.65 -20.03 0.46
C MET A 335 -7.41 -19.58 -0.32
N MET A 336 -6.89 -18.37 -0.02
CA MET A 336 -5.57 -17.92 -0.48
C MET A 336 -4.50 -18.64 0.34
N LEU A 337 -3.66 -19.43 -0.31
CA LEU A 337 -2.57 -20.14 0.34
C LEU A 337 -1.25 -19.37 0.23
N CYS A 338 -0.28 -19.74 1.07
CA CYS A 338 1.06 -19.20 0.93
C CYS A 338 1.60 -19.55 -0.46
N MET A 339 2.28 -18.59 -1.08
CA MET A 339 2.81 -18.62 -2.44
C MET A 339 1.78 -18.41 -3.54
N ASP A 340 0.48 -18.29 -3.21
CA ASP A 340 -0.53 -17.98 -4.21
C ASP A 340 -0.31 -16.60 -4.82
N ALA A 341 -0.68 -16.50 -6.09
CA ALA A 341 -0.64 -15.27 -6.85
C ALA A 341 -1.92 -14.48 -6.56
N VAL A 342 -1.79 -13.28 -6.01
CA VAL A 342 -2.94 -12.41 -5.68
C VAL A 342 -2.79 -11.03 -6.30
N SER A 343 -3.91 -10.32 -6.44
CA SER A 343 -3.87 -8.93 -6.88
C SER A 343 -3.10 -8.05 -5.87
N PRO A 344 -2.42 -6.98 -6.33
CA PRO A 344 -1.67 -6.05 -5.48
C PRO A 344 -2.49 -5.51 -4.31
N ILE A 345 -3.76 -5.19 -4.55
CA ILE A 345 -4.65 -4.69 -3.50
C ILE A 345 -4.99 -5.76 -2.47
N SER A 346 -5.21 -7.01 -2.89
CA SER A 346 -5.47 -8.13 -1.97
C SER A 346 -4.25 -8.37 -1.07
N PHE A 347 -3.04 -8.31 -1.63
CA PHE A 347 -1.80 -8.36 -0.85
C PHE A 347 -1.74 -7.25 0.20
N CYS A 348 -2.03 -6.01 -0.19
CA CYS A 348 -2.02 -4.88 0.74
C CYS A 348 -3.07 -5.02 1.85
N VAL A 349 -4.29 -5.48 1.53
CA VAL A 349 -5.37 -5.71 2.52
C VAL A 349 -4.98 -6.82 3.50
N LEU A 350 -4.46 -7.96 3.00
CA LEU A 350 -3.97 -9.06 3.84
C LEU A 350 -2.88 -8.56 4.80
N LEU A 351 -1.83 -7.92 4.26
CA LEU A 351 -0.73 -7.44 5.08
C LEU A 351 -1.17 -6.37 6.08
N TYR A 352 -2.12 -5.51 5.71
CA TYR A 352 -2.69 -4.51 6.62
C TYR A 352 -3.42 -5.15 7.81
N LEU A 353 -4.26 -6.16 7.56
CA LEU A 353 -4.96 -6.89 8.63
C LEU A 353 -3.99 -7.63 9.54
N ILE A 354 -2.95 -8.23 8.96
CA ILE A 354 -1.88 -8.90 9.69
C ILE A 354 -1.15 -7.92 10.63
N VAL A 355 -0.71 -6.78 10.09
CA VAL A 355 -0.03 -5.74 10.88
C VAL A 355 -0.97 -5.18 11.94
N GLY A 356 -2.23 -4.90 11.59
CA GLY A 356 -3.25 -4.40 12.51
C GLY A 356 -3.48 -5.32 13.69
N ALA A 357 -3.56 -6.63 13.44
CA ALA A 357 -3.70 -7.63 14.50
C ALA A 357 -2.48 -7.65 15.43
N THR A 358 -1.26 -7.60 14.89
CA THR A 358 -0.04 -7.51 15.71
C THR A 358 0.09 -6.20 16.49
N TYR A 359 -0.48 -5.11 15.96
CA TYR A 359 -0.42 -3.79 16.58
C TYR A 359 -1.46 -3.60 17.68
N SER A 360 -2.63 -4.23 17.54
CA SER A 360 -3.76 -4.13 18.49
C SER A 360 -3.43 -4.63 19.90
N SER A 361 -2.43 -5.50 20.06
CA SER A 361 -1.99 -5.97 21.38
C SER A 361 -1.22 -4.91 22.18
N SER A 362 -0.99 -3.71 21.63
CA SER A 362 -0.04 -2.74 22.18
C SER A 362 -0.57 -1.32 22.42
N ILE A 363 -1.74 -0.91 21.90
CA ILE A 363 -2.20 0.50 21.90
C ILE A 363 -3.70 0.64 22.21
N THR A 364 -4.10 1.83 22.68
CA THR A 364 -5.48 2.32 22.77
C THR A 364 -6.21 2.18 21.43
N GLY A 365 -7.16 1.24 21.35
CA GLY A 365 -7.75 0.78 20.07
C GLY A 365 -8.38 1.85 19.17
N GLU A 366 -8.77 3.01 19.69
CA GLU A 366 -9.49 4.04 18.93
C GLU A 366 -8.71 4.59 17.72
N ILE A 367 -7.42 4.93 17.88
CA ILE A 367 -6.59 5.49 16.80
C ILE A 367 -6.43 4.47 15.65
N LEU A 368 -6.31 3.19 15.99
CA LEU A 368 -6.21 2.11 15.01
C LEU A 368 -7.50 1.99 14.21
N PHE A 369 -8.66 2.03 14.86
CA PHE A 369 -9.95 1.88 14.17
C PHE A 369 -10.29 3.07 13.27
N THR A 370 -9.99 4.32 13.67
CA THR A 370 -10.18 5.48 12.77
C THR A 370 -9.35 5.37 11.49
N LYS A 371 -8.12 4.85 11.61
CA LYS A 371 -7.24 4.62 10.45
C LYS A 371 -7.70 3.46 9.60
N MET A 372 -8.18 2.39 10.24
CA MET A 372 -8.75 1.25 9.56
C MET A 372 -10.02 1.66 8.80
N GLU A 373 -10.84 2.58 9.33
CA GLU A 373 -12.01 3.14 8.62
C GLU A 373 -11.60 3.87 7.35
N LYS A 374 -10.58 4.74 7.41
CA LYS A 374 -10.05 5.40 6.20
C LYS A 374 -9.50 4.37 5.20
N PHE A 375 -8.72 3.41 5.68
CA PHE A 375 -8.14 2.36 4.85
C PHE A 375 -9.22 1.50 4.16
N SER A 376 -10.25 1.07 4.90
CA SER A 376 -11.32 0.22 4.35
C SER A 376 -12.17 0.97 3.32
N GLN A 377 -12.40 2.28 3.51
CA GLN A 377 -13.09 3.11 2.51
C GLN A 377 -12.35 3.11 1.17
N ILE A 378 -11.02 3.23 1.20
CA ILE A 378 -10.18 3.23 0.01
C ILE A 378 -10.11 1.81 -0.60
N ALA A 379 -9.91 0.80 0.24
CA ALA A 379 -9.84 -0.59 -0.22
C ALA A 379 -11.14 -1.04 -0.91
N PHE A 380 -12.31 -0.54 -0.49
CA PHE A 380 -13.59 -0.88 -1.13
C PHE A 380 -14.08 0.13 -2.16
N SER A 381 -13.38 1.26 -2.39
CA SER A 381 -13.75 2.21 -3.46
C SER A 381 -13.39 1.72 -4.86
N VAL A 382 -12.52 0.70 -4.96
CA VAL A 382 -12.05 0.13 -6.22
C VAL A 382 -13.15 -0.54 -7.06
N VAL A 383 -12.81 -0.86 -8.31
CA VAL A 383 -13.74 -1.42 -9.30
C VAL A 383 -14.38 -2.72 -8.80
N ASP A 384 -13.58 -3.65 -8.27
CA ASP A 384 -14.04 -4.93 -7.72
C ASP A 384 -13.74 -5.05 -6.21
N PRO A 385 -14.67 -4.63 -5.33
CA PRO A 385 -14.49 -4.71 -3.88
C PRO A 385 -14.48 -6.16 -3.34
N ILE A 386 -14.92 -7.15 -4.12
CA ILE A 386 -15.17 -8.51 -3.60
C ILE A 386 -13.87 -9.30 -3.45
N GLN A 387 -12.85 -9.02 -4.27
CA GLN A 387 -11.51 -9.57 -4.07
C GLN A 387 -10.93 -9.16 -2.71
N ASN A 388 -11.12 -7.90 -2.32
CA ASN A 388 -10.68 -7.40 -1.02
C ASN A 388 -11.52 -7.98 0.12
N LEU A 389 -12.82 -8.20 -0.11
CA LEU A 389 -13.67 -8.90 0.84
C LEU A 389 -13.17 -10.32 1.11
N HIS A 390 -12.62 -11.00 0.09
CA HIS A 390 -12.09 -12.35 0.24
C HIS A 390 -10.95 -12.39 1.26
N ALA A 391 -9.97 -11.50 1.09
CA ALA A 391 -8.87 -11.33 2.04
C ALA A 391 -9.38 -11.02 3.46
N VAL A 392 -10.41 -10.17 3.61
CA VAL A 392 -10.97 -9.83 4.92
C VAL A 392 -11.64 -11.02 5.59
N VAL A 393 -12.52 -11.73 4.87
CA VAL A 393 -13.21 -12.93 5.38
C VAL A 393 -12.20 -13.99 5.78
N GLU A 394 -11.22 -14.25 4.93
CA GLU A 394 -10.23 -15.28 5.20
C GLU A 394 -9.44 -14.98 6.49
N MET A 395 -8.90 -13.75 6.62
CA MET A 395 -8.17 -13.34 7.82
C MET A 395 -9.03 -13.38 9.08
N GLN A 396 -10.28 -12.96 8.98
CA GLN A 396 -11.25 -13.03 10.08
C GLN A 396 -11.42 -14.47 10.59
N TYR A 397 -11.58 -15.45 9.69
CA TYR A 397 -11.73 -16.85 10.08
C TYR A 397 -10.42 -17.47 10.57
N ILE A 398 -9.27 -17.15 9.96
CA ILE A 398 -7.95 -17.60 10.44
C ILE A 398 -7.72 -17.16 11.90
N TYR A 399 -7.96 -15.88 12.19
CA TYR A 399 -7.73 -15.35 13.53
C TYR A 399 -8.78 -15.79 14.54
N MET A 400 -10.01 -16.11 14.10
CA MET A 400 -11.00 -16.80 14.93
C MET A 400 -10.45 -18.11 15.50
N PHE A 401 -9.77 -18.91 14.68
CA PHE A 401 -9.21 -20.21 15.12
C PHE A 401 -7.86 -20.10 15.84
N LYS A 402 -7.05 -19.07 15.54
CA LYS A 402 -5.71 -18.95 16.11
C LYS A 402 -5.67 -18.21 17.45
N SER A 403 -6.51 -17.19 17.65
CA SER A 403 -6.43 -16.29 18.81
C SER A 403 -7.82 -16.01 19.37
N VAL A 404 -8.35 -16.98 20.12
CA VAL A 404 -9.70 -16.89 20.73
C VAL A 404 -9.82 -15.69 21.69
N THR A 405 -8.69 -15.17 22.21
CA THR A 405 -8.62 -14.10 23.23
C THR A 405 -9.03 -12.70 22.76
N ASN A 406 -9.22 -12.47 21.45
CA ASN A 406 -9.50 -11.13 20.88
C ASN A 406 -10.79 -11.07 20.05
N GLY A 407 -11.85 -11.80 20.44
CA GLY A 407 -13.11 -11.85 19.69
C GLY A 407 -13.76 -10.49 19.41
N LEU A 408 -13.78 -9.59 20.41
CA LEU A 408 -14.34 -8.24 20.25
C LEU A 408 -13.52 -7.35 19.30
N TYR A 409 -12.19 -7.53 19.23
CA TYR A 409 -11.35 -6.82 18.28
C TYR A 409 -11.77 -7.15 16.84
N TRP A 410 -11.92 -8.44 16.52
CA TRP A 410 -12.30 -8.86 15.18
C TRP A 410 -13.75 -8.49 14.83
N LEU A 411 -14.64 -8.40 15.81
CA LEU A 411 -15.97 -7.82 15.61
C LEU A 411 -15.91 -6.31 15.29
N LYS A 412 -15.01 -5.55 15.94
CA LYS A 412 -14.77 -4.14 15.62
C LYS A 412 -14.14 -3.98 14.23
N VAL A 413 -13.17 -4.83 13.87
CA VAL A 413 -12.61 -4.89 12.50
C VAL A 413 -13.73 -5.18 11.50
N TRP A 414 -14.56 -6.20 11.75
CA TRP A 414 -15.72 -6.51 10.91
C TRP A 414 -16.65 -5.30 10.75
N LYS A 415 -16.97 -4.59 11.83
CA LYS A 415 -17.83 -3.40 11.80
C LYS A 415 -17.27 -2.33 10.87
N VAL A 416 -15.96 -2.06 10.95
CA VAL A 416 -15.28 -1.06 10.13
C VAL A 416 -15.39 -1.41 8.63
N PHE A 417 -15.03 -2.64 8.26
CA PHE A 417 -15.11 -3.08 6.86
C PHE A 417 -16.56 -3.18 6.36
N ALA A 418 -17.51 -3.54 7.23
CA ALA A 418 -18.93 -3.61 6.91
C ALA A 418 -19.53 -2.25 6.54
N LYS A 419 -19.15 -1.18 7.25
CA LYS A 419 -19.56 0.19 6.90
C LYS A 419 -19.06 0.60 5.51
N SER A 420 -17.78 0.37 5.21
CA SER A 420 -17.21 0.72 3.90
C SER A 420 -17.81 -0.11 2.76
N LEU A 421 -18.06 -1.39 3.00
CA LEU A 421 -18.73 -2.26 2.03
C LEU A 421 -20.17 -1.79 1.76
N LYS A 422 -20.91 -1.40 2.81
CA LYS A 422 -22.25 -0.84 2.68
C LYS A 422 -22.25 0.44 1.84
N GLU A 423 -21.38 1.40 2.16
CA GLU A 423 -21.24 2.65 1.39
C GLU A 423 -20.96 2.37 -0.09
N ARG A 424 -20.19 1.33 -0.39
CA ARG A 424 -19.94 0.89 -1.77
C ARG A 424 -21.23 0.36 -2.43
N PHE A 425 -21.97 -0.53 -1.78
CA PHE A 425 -23.22 -1.05 -2.33
C PHE A 425 -24.28 0.05 -2.55
N ASP A 426 -24.36 1.02 -1.64
CA ASP A 426 -25.26 2.16 -1.80
C ASP A 426 -24.90 3.02 -3.03
N LYS A 427 -23.60 3.18 -3.33
CA LYS A 427 -23.11 3.88 -4.53
C LYS A 427 -23.25 3.06 -5.82
N VAL A 428 -23.20 1.74 -5.74
CA VAL A 428 -23.25 0.81 -6.89
C VAL A 428 -24.58 0.88 -7.63
N ILE A 429 -25.65 1.41 -7.02
CA ILE A 429 -26.95 1.67 -7.67
C ILE A 429 -26.80 2.38 -9.02
N SER A 430 -25.67 3.08 -9.28
CA SER A 430 -25.37 3.81 -10.52
C SER A 430 -24.33 3.19 -11.47
N SER A 431 -23.74 2.01 -11.19
CA SER A 431 -22.61 1.42 -11.96
C SER A 431 -22.84 -0.05 -12.37
N PRO A 432 -22.33 -0.54 -13.53
CA PRO A 432 -22.49 -1.92 -14.00
C PRO A 432 -21.59 -2.91 -13.25
N PHE A 433 -21.79 -3.04 -11.94
CA PHE A 433 -21.21 -4.08 -11.09
C PHE A 433 -21.95 -5.42 -11.29
N VAL A 434 -21.22 -6.46 -11.70
CA VAL A 434 -21.73 -7.82 -11.90
C VAL A 434 -21.43 -8.67 -10.67
N ILE A 435 -22.48 -9.18 -10.03
CA ILE A 435 -22.36 -10.06 -8.86
C ILE A 435 -22.45 -11.51 -9.36
N THR A 436 -21.44 -12.32 -9.07
CA THR A 436 -21.40 -13.76 -9.38
C THR A 436 -21.91 -14.58 -8.18
N GLU A 437 -22.18 -15.87 -8.39
CA GLU A 437 -22.57 -16.77 -7.30
C GLU A 437 -21.48 -16.92 -6.22
N THR A 438 -20.21 -16.88 -6.59
CA THR A 438 -19.09 -16.92 -5.63
C THR A 438 -19.06 -15.65 -4.77
N HIS A 439 -19.38 -14.49 -5.34
CA HIS A 439 -19.50 -13.24 -4.60
C HIS A 439 -20.63 -13.30 -3.57
N LEU A 440 -21.78 -13.90 -3.94
CA LEU A 440 -22.91 -14.09 -3.02
C LEU A 440 -22.55 -15.01 -1.86
N HIS A 441 -21.86 -16.12 -2.13
CA HIS A 441 -21.39 -17.01 -1.06
C HIS A 441 -20.47 -16.26 -0.09
N LEU A 442 -19.49 -15.53 -0.60
CA LEU A 442 -18.56 -14.76 0.23
C LEU A 442 -19.27 -13.72 1.12
N LEU A 443 -20.26 -13.01 0.58
CA LEU A 443 -21.09 -12.08 1.35
C LEU A 443 -21.88 -12.77 2.47
N VAL A 444 -22.39 -13.99 2.23
CA VAL A 444 -23.04 -14.79 3.27
C VAL A 444 -22.06 -15.12 4.40
N TYR A 445 -20.86 -15.60 4.06
CA TYR A 445 -19.82 -15.89 5.06
C TYR A 445 -19.39 -14.67 5.87
N TYR A 446 -19.28 -13.52 5.20
CA TYR A 446 -18.99 -12.25 5.86
C TYR A 446 -20.11 -11.82 6.81
N LEU A 447 -21.38 -11.92 6.40
CA LEU A 447 -22.54 -11.58 7.25
C LEU A 447 -22.72 -12.57 8.41
N CYS A 448 -22.32 -13.83 8.26
CA CYS A 448 -22.37 -14.82 9.32
C CYS A 448 -21.23 -14.67 10.34
N PHE A 449 -20.15 -13.95 10.01
CA PHE A 449 -18.97 -13.85 10.87
C PHE A 449 -19.27 -13.39 12.31
N PRO A 450 -20.09 -12.34 12.57
CA PRO A 450 -20.38 -11.95 13.96
C PRO A 450 -21.03 -13.06 14.78
N LEU A 451 -21.90 -13.85 14.15
CA LEU A 451 -22.54 -15.00 14.77
C LEU A 451 -21.54 -16.13 15.03
N GLU A 452 -20.69 -16.47 14.05
CA GLU A 452 -19.65 -17.49 14.22
C GLU A 452 -18.63 -17.07 15.30
N MET A 453 -18.22 -15.81 15.35
CA MET A 453 -17.35 -15.29 16.42
C MET A 453 -18.00 -15.40 17.79
N SER A 454 -19.28 -15.04 17.93
CA SER A 454 -20.00 -15.18 19.20
C SER A 454 -20.14 -16.63 19.67
N SER A 455 -20.06 -17.59 18.73
CA SER A 455 -20.01 -19.01 19.03
C SER A 455 -18.65 -19.49 19.52
N SER A 456 -17.58 -19.06 18.85
CA SER A 456 -16.21 -19.47 19.15
C SER A 456 -15.66 -18.80 20.40
N THR A 457 -16.05 -17.55 20.67
CA THR A 457 -15.64 -16.80 21.88
C THR A 457 -16.20 -17.43 23.17
N CYS A 458 -17.21 -18.30 23.06
CA CYS A 458 -17.76 -19.03 24.20
C CYS A 458 -16.83 -20.11 24.76
N LEU A 459 -15.77 -20.49 24.05
CA LEU A 459 -14.77 -21.47 24.52
C LEU A 459 -13.79 -20.93 25.58
N LEU A 460 -13.86 -19.64 25.93
CA LEU A 460 -12.92 -19.01 26.90
C LEU A 460 -13.49 -18.78 28.30
N MET A 461 -14.73 -19.19 28.60
CA MET A 461 -15.31 -18.96 29.94
C MET A 461 -15.30 -20.19 30.87
N THR A 462 -14.62 -21.28 30.53
CA THR A 462 -14.72 -22.55 31.28
C THR A 462 -13.39 -23.26 31.57
N ALA A 463 -12.28 -22.52 31.72
CA ALA A 463 -10.99 -23.18 31.97
C ALA A 463 -10.36 -22.97 33.36
N ASP A 464 -10.68 -21.95 34.16
CA ASP A 464 -9.87 -21.77 35.39
C ASP A 464 -10.47 -21.02 36.60
N ASP A 465 -11.77 -20.67 36.65
CA ASP A 465 -12.32 -20.04 37.86
C ASP A 465 -13.29 -20.96 38.61
N ASP A 466 -12.87 -21.22 39.86
CA ASP A 466 -13.58 -21.88 40.95
C ASP A 466 -15.06 -21.47 41.04
N GLU A 467 -15.88 -22.43 41.49
CA GLU A 467 -17.35 -22.48 41.58
C GLU A 467 -18.06 -21.37 42.38
N SER A 468 -17.48 -20.19 42.60
CA SER A 468 -18.10 -19.13 43.40
C SER A 468 -18.01 -17.74 42.77
N THR A 469 -18.81 -17.49 41.73
CA THR A 469 -19.59 -16.26 41.47
C THR A 469 -20.08 -16.21 40.00
N GLY A 470 -21.11 -16.99 39.69
CA GLY A 470 -21.73 -17.08 38.36
C GLY A 470 -22.52 -15.85 37.90
N LYS A 471 -21.92 -14.65 37.90
CA LYS A 471 -22.39 -13.44 37.21
C LYS A 471 -21.21 -12.56 36.80
N HIS A 472 -20.40 -12.99 35.83
CA HIS A 472 -19.52 -12.07 35.13
C HIS A 472 -20.34 -11.24 34.14
N VAL A 473 -20.63 -10.02 34.57
CA VAL A 473 -21.46 -9.00 33.90
C VAL A 473 -20.75 -8.49 32.66
N PHE A 474 -21.42 -8.54 31.49
CA PHE A 474 -21.07 -7.73 30.33
C PHE A 474 -20.90 -6.28 30.77
N THR A 475 -19.74 -5.66 30.54
CA THR A 475 -19.60 -4.21 30.75
C THR A 475 -20.62 -3.48 29.87
N SER A 476 -21.18 -2.37 30.35
CA SER A 476 -22.13 -1.54 29.58
C SER A 476 -21.56 -1.12 28.23
N GLU A 477 -20.25 -0.89 28.17
CA GLU A 477 -19.50 -0.55 26.96
C GLU A 477 -19.48 -1.69 25.93
N ASN A 478 -19.24 -2.93 26.35
CA ASN A 478 -19.26 -4.08 25.45
C ASN A 478 -20.68 -4.33 24.90
N LYS A 479 -21.71 -4.07 25.69
CA LYS A 479 -23.10 -4.18 25.23
C LYS A 479 -23.42 -3.15 24.15
N HIS A 480 -23.05 -1.89 24.37
CA HIS A 480 -23.26 -0.82 23.38
C HIS A 480 -22.53 -1.12 22.06
N GLU A 481 -21.30 -1.63 22.14
CA GLU A 481 -20.53 -2.01 20.95
C GLU A 481 -21.20 -3.13 20.16
N LEU A 482 -21.76 -4.15 20.83
CA LEU A 482 -22.51 -5.23 20.18
C LEU A 482 -23.80 -4.72 19.50
N GLU A 483 -24.50 -3.78 20.11
CA GLU A 483 -25.67 -3.10 19.50
C GLU A 483 -25.26 -2.36 18.21
N LEU A 484 -24.15 -1.60 18.24
CA LEU A 484 -23.61 -0.92 17.05
C LEU A 484 -23.20 -1.91 15.93
N ILE A 485 -22.66 -3.07 16.29
CA ILE A 485 -22.33 -4.14 15.34
C ILE A 485 -23.61 -4.67 14.68
N MET A 486 -24.67 -4.91 15.46
CA MET A 486 -25.96 -5.37 14.95
C MET A 486 -26.63 -4.34 14.03
N ASP A 487 -26.60 -3.06 14.39
CA ASP A 487 -27.15 -1.99 13.55
C ASP A 487 -26.40 -1.89 12.22
N THR A 488 -25.06 -2.02 12.28
CA THR A 488 -24.21 -2.07 11.08
C THR A 488 -24.55 -3.30 10.22
N TRP A 489 -24.80 -4.46 10.86
CA TRP A 489 -25.22 -5.68 10.17
C TRP A 489 -26.54 -5.53 9.44
N LYS A 490 -27.58 -5.02 10.12
CA LYS A 490 -28.90 -4.78 9.54
C LYS A 490 -28.79 -3.84 8.34
N SER A 491 -28.03 -2.75 8.51
CA SER A 491 -27.84 -1.76 7.47
C SER A 491 -27.08 -2.30 6.25
N LEU A 492 -26.01 -3.08 6.44
CA LEU A 492 -25.30 -3.74 5.35
C LEU A 492 -26.18 -4.75 4.62
N TYR A 493 -26.90 -5.59 5.37
CA TYR A 493 -27.81 -6.58 4.80
C TYR A 493 -28.86 -5.92 3.92
N ASP A 494 -29.46 -4.82 4.36
CA ASP A 494 -30.49 -4.10 3.60
C ASP A 494 -29.92 -3.54 2.28
N SER A 495 -28.73 -2.91 2.31
CA SER A 495 -28.05 -2.41 1.11
C SER A 495 -27.71 -3.53 0.12
N VAL A 496 -27.13 -4.64 0.61
CA VAL A 496 -26.76 -5.80 -0.22
C VAL A 496 -28.01 -6.44 -0.83
N ASN A 497 -29.04 -6.68 -0.01
CA ASN A 497 -30.30 -7.27 -0.45
C ASN A 497 -31.02 -6.40 -1.48
N HIS A 498 -30.98 -5.07 -1.32
CA HIS A 498 -31.53 -4.13 -2.30
C HIS A 498 -30.82 -4.25 -3.65
N VAL A 499 -29.48 -4.21 -3.68
CA VAL A 499 -28.69 -4.32 -4.92
C VAL A 499 -28.90 -5.68 -5.60
N ILE A 500 -28.98 -6.77 -4.83
CA ILE A 500 -29.22 -8.11 -5.37
C ILE A 500 -30.63 -8.22 -5.96
N LYS A 501 -31.66 -7.71 -5.27
CA LYS A 501 -33.05 -7.73 -5.77
C LYS A 501 -33.24 -6.96 -7.08
N ASP A 502 -32.50 -5.88 -7.26
CA ASP A 502 -32.56 -5.04 -8.47
C ASP A 502 -31.88 -5.71 -9.68
N ARG A 503 -30.85 -6.53 -9.45
CA ARG A 503 -29.93 -7.01 -10.51
C ARG A 503 -29.98 -8.51 -10.79
N CYS A 504 -30.39 -9.33 -9.84
CA CYS A 504 -30.43 -10.78 -9.98
C CYS A 504 -31.87 -11.27 -10.13
N THR A 505 -32.15 -12.02 -11.20
CA THR A 505 -33.46 -12.63 -11.49
C THR A 505 -33.73 -13.90 -10.67
N LYS A 506 -32.81 -14.32 -9.79
CA LYS A 506 -32.92 -15.57 -9.02
C LYS A 506 -32.81 -15.36 -7.50
N ILE A 507 -33.68 -16.09 -6.80
CA ILE A 507 -33.99 -16.08 -5.37
C ILE A 507 -32.95 -16.94 -4.61
N HIS A 508 -31.70 -16.45 -4.39
CA HIS A 508 -30.67 -17.31 -3.76
C HIS A 508 -29.88 -16.69 -2.60
N PHE A 509 -29.83 -15.36 -2.44
CA PHE A 509 -28.99 -14.76 -1.38
C PHE A 509 -29.56 -14.93 0.04
N SER A 510 -30.83 -14.55 0.25
CA SER A 510 -31.48 -14.71 1.56
C SER A 510 -31.64 -16.18 1.94
N GLU A 511 -31.86 -17.06 0.95
CA GLU A 511 -31.93 -18.50 1.17
C GLU A 511 -30.57 -19.06 1.58
N GLY A 512 -29.49 -18.71 0.88
CA GLY A 512 -28.12 -19.11 1.24
C GLY A 512 -27.71 -18.62 2.63
N LEU A 513 -28.08 -17.39 2.99
CA LEU A 513 -27.88 -16.86 4.34
C LEU A 513 -28.64 -17.69 5.39
N CYS A 514 -29.93 -17.96 5.17
CA CYS A 514 -30.73 -18.80 6.08
C CYS A 514 -30.15 -20.22 6.21
N GLN A 515 -29.74 -20.84 5.11
CA GLN A 515 -29.12 -22.17 5.12
C GLN A 515 -27.83 -22.18 5.95
N ARG A 516 -27.00 -21.15 5.81
CA ARG A 516 -25.77 -21.04 6.62
C ARG A 516 -26.06 -20.79 8.09
N LEU A 517 -26.99 -19.88 8.41
CA LEU A 517 -27.42 -19.63 9.80
C LEU A 517 -27.93 -20.92 10.45
N LEU A 518 -28.75 -21.70 9.74
CA LEU A 518 -29.21 -23.01 10.20
C LEU A 518 -28.06 -24.00 10.39
N ALA A 519 -27.10 -24.05 9.47
CA ALA A 519 -25.93 -24.91 9.60
C ALA A 519 -25.08 -24.56 10.85
N ILE A 520 -24.93 -23.27 11.17
CA ILE A 520 -24.21 -22.80 12.38
C ILE A 520 -24.92 -23.21 13.67
N VAL A 521 -26.26 -23.27 13.64
CA VAL A 521 -27.09 -23.72 14.76
C VAL A 521 -27.07 -25.24 14.88
N ASN A 522 -27.34 -25.97 13.80
CA ASN A 522 -27.44 -27.43 13.78
C ASN A 522 -26.07 -28.12 13.97
N GLY A 523 -24.98 -27.50 13.51
CA GLY A 523 -23.61 -27.98 13.77
C GLY A 523 -23.25 -28.03 15.26
N ARG A 524 -24.06 -27.38 16.12
CA ARG A 524 -23.86 -27.32 17.57
C ARG A 524 -24.63 -28.34 18.39
N ASP A 525 -25.51 -29.14 17.81
CA ASP A 525 -26.20 -30.23 18.52
C ASP A 525 -25.23 -31.29 19.12
N LYS A 526 -23.94 -31.22 18.76
CA LYS A 526 -22.87 -32.08 19.30
C LYS A 526 -22.06 -31.46 20.45
N MET A 527 -22.23 -30.18 20.78
CA MET A 527 -21.56 -29.51 21.90
C MET A 527 -22.62 -29.10 22.94
N ASN A 528 -22.53 -29.65 24.15
CA ASN A 528 -23.48 -29.52 25.26
C ASN A 528 -24.32 -28.23 25.27
N ALA A 529 -25.65 -28.41 25.32
CA ALA A 529 -26.69 -27.38 25.37
C ALA A 529 -26.59 -26.37 26.54
N VAL A 530 -25.62 -26.51 27.44
CA VAL A 530 -25.53 -25.75 28.70
C VAL A 530 -24.73 -24.44 28.56
N LEU A 531 -24.01 -24.22 27.45
CA LEU A 531 -23.23 -22.98 27.22
C LEU A 531 -23.64 -22.22 25.95
N GLN A 532 -24.94 -22.07 25.69
CA GLN A 532 -25.37 -21.08 24.70
C GLN A 532 -25.08 -19.68 25.26
N SER A 533 -24.02 -19.01 24.76
CA SER A 533 -23.76 -17.62 25.15
C SER A 533 -24.99 -16.77 24.82
N PHE A 534 -25.43 -15.96 25.79
CA PHE A 534 -26.54 -15.01 25.59
C PHE A 534 -26.31 -14.16 24.33
N THR A 535 -25.06 -13.79 24.06
CA THR A 535 -24.62 -13.06 22.87
C THR A 535 -24.91 -13.80 21.57
N PHE A 536 -24.67 -15.11 21.51
CA PHE A 536 -24.96 -15.91 20.33
C PHE A 536 -26.46 -15.97 20.04
N LEU A 537 -27.28 -16.26 21.06
CA LEU A 537 -28.73 -16.31 20.91
C LEU A 537 -29.31 -14.95 20.50
N TRP A 538 -28.76 -13.87 21.07
CA TRP A 538 -29.13 -12.51 20.70
C TRP A 538 -28.80 -12.20 19.24
N PHE A 539 -27.56 -12.46 18.79
CA PHE A 539 -27.19 -12.28 17.38
C PHE A 539 -28.08 -13.10 16.45
N TYR A 540 -28.28 -14.39 16.75
CA TYR A 540 -29.11 -15.26 15.92
C TYR A 540 -30.56 -14.76 15.84
N GLY A 541 -31.17 -14.43 16.98
CA GLY A 541 -32.54 -13.96 17.05
C GLY A 541 -32.75 -12.67 16.25
N GLU A 542 -31.89 -11.68 16.46
CA GLU A 542 -31.96 -10.39 15.74
C GLU A 542 -31.74 -10.56 14.23
N MET A 543 -30.74 -11.36 13.82
CA MET A 543 -30.47 -11.63 12.40
C MET A 543 -31.65 -12.36 11.74
N ALA A 544 -32.18 -13.40 12.38
CA ALA A 544 -33.29 -14.19 11.85
C ALA A 544 -34.57 -13.35 11.73
N ILE A 545 -34.91 -12.56 12.75
CA ILE A 545 -36.07 -11.65 12.73
C ILE A 545 -35.94 -10.64 11.58
N HIS A 546 -34.77 -10.03 11.42
CA HIS A 546 -34.54 -9.01 10.38
C HIS A 546 -34.66 -9.61 8.97
N VAL A 547 -34.05 -10.77 8.71
CA VAL A 547 -34.16 -11.47 7.42
C VAL A 547 -35.61 -11.82 7.11
N LEU A 548 -36.35 -12.39 8.07
CA LEU A 548 -37.74 -12.77 7.90
C LEU A 548 -38.65 -11.58 7.59
N ASN A 549 -38.44 -10.44 8.25
CA ASN A 549 -39.19 -9.21 7.96
C ASN A 549 -38.96 -8.73 6.52
N GLN A 550 -37.73 -8.80 6.02
CA GLN A 550 -37.38 -8.40 4.65
C GLN A 550 -37.88 -9.37 3.56
N VAL A 551 -38.11 -10.64 3.92
CA VAL A 551 -38.70 -11.67 3.03
C VAL A 551 -40.24 -11.59 3.00
N ARG A 552 -40.90 -11.16 4.08
CA ARG A 552 -42.37 -11.02 4.16
C ARG A 552 -42.92 -9.76 3.46
N MET A 553 -42.14 -8.69 3.36
CA MET A 553 -42.55 -7.40 2.77
C MET A 553 -42.85 -7.33 1.24
N PRO A 554 -42.51 -8.29 0.35
CA PRO A 554 -42.90 -8.21 -1.07
C PRO A 554 -44.41 -8.29 -1.32
N GLY A 555 -45.18 -8.89 -0.39
CA GLY A 555 -46.63 -9.06 -0.54
C GLY A 555 -47.45 -7.77 -0.30
N ALA A 556 -47.01 -6.89 0.60
CA ALA A 556 -47.78 -5.71 0.98
C ALA A 556 -47.70 -4.58 -0.07
N LEU A 557 -46.52 -4.35 -0.67
CA LEU A 557 -46.32 -3.30 -1.68
C LEU A 557 -46.99 -3.62 -3.02
N SER A 558 -47.16 -4.90 -3.35
CA SER A 558 -47.87 -5.33 -4.57
C SER A 558 -49.40 -5.22 -4.42
N GLN A 559 -49.95 -5.41 -3.21
CA GLN A 559 -51.35 -5.11 -2.90
C GLN A 559 -51.66 -3.60 -2.91
N GLN A 560 -50.76 -2.77 -2.40
CA GLN A 560 -50.95 -1.31 -2.37
C GLN A 560 -50.86 -0.68 -3.78
N ARG A 561 -49.98 -1.19 -4.67
CA ARG A 561 -49.94 -0.81 -6.09
C ARG A 561 -51.15 -1.31 -6.89
N ARG A 562 -51.74 -2.47 -6.53
CA ARG A 562 -53.00 -2.96 -7.14
C ARG A 562 -54.21 -2.17 -6.66
N GLN A 563 -54.25 -1.73 -5.40
CA GLN A 563 -55.30 -0.84 -4.89
C GLN A 563 -55.21 0.57 -5.50
N GLN A 564 -54.02 1.16 -5.66
CA GLN A 564 -53.86 2.45 -6.34
C GLN A 564 -54.14 2.40 -7.86
N LYS A 565 -53.92 1.26 -8.53
CA LYS A 565 -54.34 1.07 -9.93
C LYS A 565 -55.84 0.75 -10.06
N GLY A 566 -56.46 0.17 -9.04
CA GLY A 566 -57.92 -0.06 -8.98
C GLY A 566 -58.69 1.25 -8.84
N ASP A 567 -58.25 2.15 -7.96
CA ASP A 567 -58.92 3.45 -7.72
C ASP A 567 -58.79 4.44 -8.90
N LYS A 568 -57.71 4.36 -9.69
CA LYS A 568 -57.57 5.14 -10.93
C LYS A 568 -58.43 4.65 -12.08
N ARG A 569 -58.89 3.38 -12.05
CA ARG A 569 -59.76 2.84 -13.11
C ARG A 569 -61.22 3.21 -12.86
N ASN A 570 -61.65 3.25 -11.60
CA ASN A 570 -63.02 3.64 -11.23
C ASN A 570 -63.28 5.15 -11.30
N SER A 571 -62.25 5.99 -11.38
CA SER A 571 -62.37 7.44 -11.55
C SER A 571 -62.37 7.89 -13.03
N LEU A 572 -62.09 6.98 -13.98
CA LEU A 572 -62.09 7.25 -15.42
C LEU A 572 -63.35 6.72 -16.14
N GLU A 573 -64.21 5.95 -15.47
CA GLU A 573 -65.51 5.49 -16.01
C GLU A 573 -66.70 6.40 -15.64
N PHE A 574 -66.48 7.55 -15.00
CA PHE A 574 -67.54 8.52 -14.65
C PHE A 574 -67.51 9.82 -15.49
N VAL A 575 -66.68 9.90 -16.55
CA VAL A 575 -66.63 11.05 -17.48
C VAL A 575 -66.49 10.58 -18.94
N ALA A 576 -67.38 9.69 -19.38
CA ALA A 576 -67.59 9.37 -20.80
C ALA A 576 -69.08 9.39 -21.13
#